data_AF-A0A969UDU7-F1
#
_entry.id   AF-A0A969UDU7-F1
#
_cell.length_a   1.000
_cell.length_b   1.000
_cell.length_c   1.000
_cell.angle_alpha   90.00
_cell.angle_beta   90.00
_cell.angle_gamma   90.00
#
_symmetry.space_group_name_H-M   'P 1'
#
loop_
_entity.id
_entity.type
_entity.pdbx_description
1 polymer ?
#
loop_
_entity_poly.entity_id
_entity_poly.type
_entity_poly.pdbx_seq_one_letter_code
_entity_poly.pdbx_strand_id
1 'polypeptide(L)' 'MCAERREQLIVGVAVSVPAIYRYFAERRRLSASVKREGGTYRRSEEKVGRNEPCPCGSGKKFKKCCGAVTLH' A
#
# COMPACT_ATOMS: atom_id res chain seq x y z
N MET A 1 -19.87 -21.25 5.00
CA MET A 1 -18.39 -21.29 5.07
C MET A 1 -18.01 -21.92 6.41
N CYS A 2 -17.80 -23.25 6.44
CA CYS A 2 -17.65 -24.01 7.68
C CYS A 2 -16.43 -23.56 8.49
N ALA A 3 -16.53 -23.60 9.82
CA ALA A 3 -15.49 -23.17 10.77
C ALA A 3 -14.11 -23.77 10.47
N GLU A 4 -14.09 -25.03 10.01
CA GLU A 4 -12.87 -25.75 9.60
C GLU A 4 -12.08 -25.05 8.48
N ARG A 5 -12.78 -24.49 7.48
CA ARG A 5 -12.11 -23.77 6.37
C ARG A 5 -11.46 -22.47 6.87
N ARG A 6 -12.08 -21.80 7.83
CA ARG A 6 -11.53 -20.60 8.46
C ARG A 6 -10.28 -20.94 9.27
N GLU A 7 -10.32 -22.04 10.02
CA GLU A 7 -9.17 -22.52 10.80
C GLU A 7 -8.00 -22.92 9.90
N GLN A 8 -8.24 -23.68 8.84
CA GLN A 8 -7.22 -24.02 7.85
C GLN A 8 -6.55 -22.79 7.23
N LEU A 9 -7.33 -21.76 6.91
CA LEU A 9 -6.78 -20.49 6.40
C LEU A 9 -5.93 -19.77 7.45
N ILE A 10 -6.37 -19.71 8.71
CA ILE A 10 -5.61 -19.07 9.79
C ILE A 10 -4.28 -19.80 10.02
N VAL A 11 -4.30 -21.13 10.06
CA VAL A 11 -3.09 -21.95 10.21
C VAL A 11 -2.16 -21.75 9.02
N GLY A 12 -2.69 -21.75 7.79
CA GLY A 12 -1.91 -21.49 6.58
C GLY A 12 -1.25 -20.10 6.57
N VAL A 13 -1.95 -19.07 7.04
CA VAL A 13 -1.36 -17.73 7.22
C VAL A 13 -0.27 -17.78 8.29
N ALA A 14 -0.52 -18.38 9.45
CA ALA A 14 0.46 -18.45 10.53
C ALA A 14 1.78 -19.13 10.12
N VAL A 15 1.73 -20.16 9.28
CA VAL A 15 2.92 -20.86 8.77
C VAL A 15 3.60 -20.09 7.64
N SER A 16 2.86 -19.40 6.78
CA SER A 16 3.43 -18.63 5.67
C SER A 16 4.14 -17.35 6.11
N VAL A 17 3.69 -16.70 7.19
CA VAL A 17 4.31 -15.47 7.74
C VAL A 17 5.81 -15.62 8.04
N PRO A 18 6.29 -16.62 8.81
CA PRO A 18 7.71 -16.78 9.06
C PRO A 18 8.51 -17.14 7.79
N ALA A 19 7.90 -17.85 6.83
CA ALA A 19 8.54 -18.14 5.54
C ALA A 19 8.77 -16.86 4.73
N ILE A 20 7.75 -16.00 4.62
CA ILE A 20 7.85 -14.68 3.98
C ILE A 20 8.89 -13.82 4.71
N TYR A 21 8.87 -13.80 6.04
CA TYR A 21 9.83 -13.03 6.82
C TYR A 21 11.26 -13.45 6.55
N ARG A 22 11.54 -14.76 6.53
CA ARG A 22 12.88 -15.32 6.21
C ARG A 22 13.30 -15.02 4.79
N TYR A 23 12.42 -15.18 3.81
CA TYR A 23 12.70 -14.88 2.40
C TYR A 23 13.18 -13.42 2.21
N PHE A 24 12.55 -12.46 2.89
CA PHE A 24 12.93 -11.05 2.82
C PHE A 24 14.00 -10.60 3.84
N ALA A 25 14.58 -11.52 4.64
CA ALA A 25 15.52 -11.16 5.71
C ALA A 25 16.75 -10.42 5.19
N GLU A 26 17.34 -10.89 4.10
CA GLU A 26 18.55 -10.28 3.52
C GLU A 26 18.28 -8.88 2.97
N ARG A 27 17.14 -8.70 2.29
CA ARG A 27 16.73 -7.38 1.77
C ARG A 27 16.54 -6.37 2.90
N ARG A 28 15.98 -6.79 4.03
CA ARG A 28 15.86 -5.93 5.22
C ARG A 28 17.21 -5.56 5.78
N ARG A 29 18.15 -6.52 5.89
CA ARG A 29 19.53 -6.26 6.35
C ARG A 29 20.22 -5.23 5.44
N LEU A 30 20.21 -5.46 4.13
CA LEU A 30 20.78 -4.52 3.16
C LEU A 30 20.13 -3.13 3.26
N SER A 31 18.80 -3.05 3.33
CA SER A 31 18.10 -1.77 3.46
C SER A 31 18.33 -1.06 4.79
N ALA A 32 18.62 -1.79 5.88
CA ALA A 32 18.93 -1.23 7.19
C ALA A 32 20.38 -0.70 7.24
N SER A 33 21.30 -1.35 6.52
CA SER A 33 22.70 -0.92 6.43
C SER A 33 22.89 0.29 5.52
N VAL A 34 22.01 0.50 4.53
CA VAL A 34 22.06 1.67 3.64
C VAL A 34 21.39 2.86 4.32
N LYS A 35 22.20 3.80 4.84
CA LYS A 35 21.72 5.14 5.17
C LYS A 35 21.22 5.80 3.89
N ARG A 36 19.93 6.15 3.83
CA ARG A 36 19.37 6.90 2.71
C ARG A 36 19.88 8.34 2.80
N GLU A 37 20.82 8.68 1.94
CA GLU A 37 21.27 10.06 1.75
C GLU A 37 20.21 10.82 0.96
N GLY A 38 19.17 11.27 1.67
CA GLY A 38 18.05 11.99 1.09
C GLY A 38 16.78 11.85 1.94
N GLY A 39 16.20 12.99 2.32
CA GLY A 39 14.86 13.03 2.91
C GLY A 39 13.80 12.53 1.93
N THR A 40 12.67 12.05 2.43
CA THR A 40 11.51 11.78 1.58
C THR A 40 11.03 13.09 0.96
N TYR A 41 10.79 13.13 -0.35
CA TYR A 41 10.14 14.27 -0.99
C TYR A 41 8.80 14.56 -0.32
N ARG A 42 8.65 15.75 0.26
CA ARG A 42 7.40 16.22 0.83
C ARG A 42 6.80 17.21 -0.14
N ARG A 43 5.64 16.86 -0.69
CA ARG A 43 4.85 17.77 -1.52
C ARG A 43 4.47 19.01 -0.72
N SER A 44 4.65 20.19 -1.31
CA SER A 44 4.23 21.48 -0.75
C SER A 44 2.71 21.60 -0.74
N GLU A 45 2.04 21.10 -1.77
CA GLU A 45 0.59 21.16 -1.86
C GLU A 45 -0.11 20.16 -0.94
N GLU A 46 -1.32 20.53 -0.53
CA GLU A 46 -2.19 19.70 0.28
C GLU A 46 -2.57 18.40 -0.44
N LYS A 47 -2.72 17.33 0.34
CA LYS A 47 -3.13 16.02 -0.18
C LYS A 47 -4.64 16.05 -0.43
N VAL A 48 -5.03 16.08 -1.69
CA VAL A 48 -6.44 15.93 -2.08
C VAL A 48 -6.94 14.53 -1.75
N GLY A 49 -7.97 14.45 -0.94
CA GLY A 49 -8.64 13.22 -0.56
C GLY A 49 -9.33 12.56 -1.75
N ARG A 50 -9.30 11.23 -1.79
CA ARG A 50 -9.86 10.43 -2.89
C ARG A 50 -11.35 10.75 -3.20
N ASN A 51 -12.12 11.18 -2.21
CA ASN A 51 -13.55 11.50 -2.34
C ASN A 51 -13.86 13.00 -2.43
N GLU A 52 -12.87 13.88 -2.30
CA GLU A 52 -13.03 15.34 -2.37
C GLU A 52 -13.31 15.83 -3.79
N PRO A 53 -13.87 17.05 -3.97
CA PRO A 53 -13.99 17.65 -5.29
C PRO A 53 -12.64 17.71 -6.00
N CYS A 54 -12.63 17.37 -7.29
CA CYS A 54 -11.41 17.34 -8.07
C CYS A 54 -10.92 18.77 -8.36
N PRO A 55 -9.63 19.10 -8.11
CA PRO A 55 -9.10 20.45 -8.28
C PRO A 55 -9.02 20.92 -9.74
N CYS A 56 -9.35 20.06 -10.72
CA CYS A 56 -9.42 20.44 -12.13
C CYS A 56 -10.72 21.15 -12.53
N GLY A 57 -11.65 21.38 -11.58
CA GLY A 57 -12.90 22.09 -11.85
C GLY A 57 -14.01 21.24 -12.48
N SER A 58 -13.83 19.93 -12.60
CA SER A 58 -14.83 19.04 -13.24
C SER A 58 -16.10 18.80 -12.43
N GLY A 59 -16.16 19.24 -11.17
CA GLY A 59 -17.24 18.92 -10.23
C GLY A 59 -17.32 17.46 -9.78
N LYS A 60 -16.46 16.58 -10.31
CA LYS A 60 -16.41 15.15 -9.97
C LYS A 60 -15.53 14.92 -8.73
N LYS A 61 -15.74 13.79 -8.02
CA LYS A 61 -14.82 13.32 -6.97
C LYS A 61 -13.45 13.00 -7.57
N PHE A 62 -12.36 13.30 -6.86
CA PHE A 62 -10.98 13.07 -7.34
C PHE A 62 -10.77 11.66 -7.92
N LYS A 63 -11.26 10.61 -7.25
CA LYS A 63 -11.17 9.19 -7.71
C LYS A 63 -11.90 8.85 -9.00
N LYS A 64 -12.81 9.72 -9.45
CA LYS A 64 -13.61 9.57 -10.68
C LYS A 64 -13.18 10.59 -11.74
N CYS A 65 -12.07 11.29 -11.51
CA CYS A 65 -11.51 12.29 -12.41
C CYS A 65 -9.98 12.13 -12.45
N CYS A 66 -9.19 13.14 -12.05
CA CYS A 66 -7.72 13.10 -12.15
C CYS A 66 -7.06 11.99 -11.34
N GLY A 67 -7.72 11.46 -10.30
CA GLY A 67 -7.26 10.33 -9.49
C GLY A 67 -7.85 8.98 -9.91
N ALA A 68 -8.47 8.89 -11.08
CA ALA A 68 -8.91 7.63 -11.64
C ALA A 68 -7.70 6.82 -12.14
N VAL A 69 -7.68 5.52 -11.81
CA VAL A 69 -6.60 4.60 -12.24
C VAL A 69 -6.94 3.95 -13.59
N THR A 70 -8.22 3.96 -13.97
CA THR A 70 -8.70 3.56 -15.29
C THR A 70 -8.76 4.78 -16.19
N LEU A 71 -7.92 4.81 -17.22
CA LEU A 71 -8.16 5.60 -18.42
C LEU A 71 -9.44 5.06 -19.05
N HIS A 72 -10.40 5.94 -19.29
CA HIS A 72 -11.51 5.65 -20.20
C HIS A 72 -11.03 5.85 -21.64
#